data_AF-A0A2V6Q7B1-F1
#
_entry.id   AF-A0A2V6Q7B1-F1
#
_cell.length_a   1.000
_cell.length_b   1.000
_cell.length_c   1.000
_cell.angle_alpha   90.00
_cell.angle_beta   90.00
_cell.angle_gamma   90.00
#
_symmetry.space_group_name_H-M   'P 1'
#
loop_
_entity.id
_entity.type
_entity.pdbx_description
1 polymer ?
#
loop_
_entity_poly.entity_id
_entity_poly.type
_entity_poly.pdbx_seq_one_letter_code
_entity_poly.pdbx_strand_id
1 'polypeptide(L)' 'ERVLRKVSEGEIFGEFALFRGAPRSADAVATAESELLVITYDRLDWLIRNRPQLTMEVLKQLSNFVVETDNERPQR' A
#
# COMPACT_ATOMS: atom_id res chain seq x y z
N GLU A 1 8.90 -12.77 14.45
CA GLU A 1 8.13 -11.79 13.67
C GLU A 1 9.08 -10.75 13.10
N ARG A 2 8.91 -10.31 11.84
CA ARG A 2 9.77 -9.31 11.19
C ARG A 2 8.88 -8.15 10.74
N VAL A 3 9.23 -6.93 11.11
CA VAL A 3 8.58 -5.72 10.59
C VAL A 3 9.03 -5.50 9.16
N LEU A 4 8.07 -5.42 8.22
CA LEU A 4 8.34 -5.19 6.80
C LEU A 4 8.31 -3.70 6.42
N ARG A 5 7.45 -2.91 7.07
CA ARG A 5 7.29 -1.48 6.82
C ARG A 5 6.60 -0.83 8.01
N LYS A 6 6.93 0.44 8.28
CA LYS A 6 6.15 1.32 9.15
C LYS A 6 5.34 2.27 8.28
N VAL A 7 4.09 2.48 8.66
CA VAL A 7 3.13 3.30 7.90
C VAL A 7 2.70 4.45 8.79
N SER A 8 2.71 5.66 8.24
CA SER A 8 2.39 6.91 8.91
C SER A 8 1.15 7.56 8.29
N GLU A 9 0.72 8.69 8.86
CA GLU A 9 -0.41 9.45 8.35
C GLU A 9 -0.26 9.80 6.86
N GLY A 10 -1.35 9.63 6.11
CA GLY A 10 -1.39 9.89 4.66
C GLY A 10 -0.83 8.75 3.79
N GLU A 11 -0.20 7.75 4.38
CA GLU A 11 0.31 6.59 3.65
C GLU A 11 -0.76 5.50 3.48
N ILE A 12 -0.68 4.78 2.36
CA ILE A 12 -1.59 3.67 2.02
C ILE A 12 -0.87 2.35 2.33
N PHE A 13 -1.64 1.35 2.77
CA PHE A 13 -1.18 -0.03 2.93
C PHE A 13 -2.29 -1.04 2.58
N GLY A 14 -1.89 -2.28 2.29
CA GLY A 14 -2.80 -3.37 1.92
C GLY A 14 -3.18 -3.40 0.44
N GLU A 15 -2.56 -2.55 -0.36
CA GLU A 15 -2.71 -2.33 -1.78
C GLU A 15 -2.29 -3.54 -2.62
N PHE A 16 -1.31 -4.33 -2.18
CA PHE A 16 -0.84 -5.50 -2.93
C PHE A 16 -1.90 -6.56 -3.13
N ALA A 17 -2.67 -6.87 -2.09
CA ALA A 17 -3.74 -7.86 -2.19
C ALA A 17 -4.79 -7.42 -3.22
N LEU A 18 -5.08 -6.11 -3.23
CA LEU A 18 -6.06 -5.50 -4.12
C LEU A 18 -5.59 -5.51 -5.58
N PHE A 19 -4.36 -5.05 -5.86
CA PHE A 19 -3.83 -4.98 -7.23
C PHE A 19 -3.43 -6.34 -7.81
N ARG A 20 -2.92 -7.26 -6.98
CA ARG A 20 -2.48 -8.58 -7.45
C ARG A 20 -3.61 -9.62 -7.50
N GLY A 21 -4.77 -9.32 -6.91
CA GLY A 21 -5.83 -10.32 -6.73
C GLY A 21 -5.34 -11.53 -5.91
N ALA A 22 -4.48 -11.29 -4.92
CA ALA A 22 -3.83 -12.32 -4.11
C ALA A 22 -4.17 -12.17 -2.63
N PRO A 23 -4.01 -13.21 -1.79
CA PRO A 23 -4.17 -13.10 -0.34
C PRO A 23 -3.28 -11.99 0.26
N ARG A 24 -3.63 -11.55 1.48
CA ARG A 24 -2.82 -10.59 2.24
C ARG A 24 -1.39 -11.12 2.37
N SER A 25 -0.42 -10.27 2.02
CA SER A 25 1.00 -10.63 2.04
C SER A 25 1.66 -10.49 3.42
N ALA A 26 1.01 -9.78 4.32
CA ALA A 26 1.47 -9.52 5.69
C ALA A 26 0.31 -9.05 6.56
N ASP A 27 0.49 -9.18 7.88
CA ASP A 27 -0.39 -8.59 8.88
C ASP A 27 -0.08 -7.09 9.08
N ALA A 28 -1.06 -6.35 9.60
CA ALA A 28 -0.90 -4.96 10.00
C ALA A 28 -1.32 -4.82 11.46
N VAL A 29 -0.41 -4.27 12.28
CA VAL A 29 -0.63 -4.07 13.72
C VAL A 29 -0.55 -2.58 14.01
N ALA A 30 -1.60 -2.04 14.63
CA ALA A 30 -1.60 -0.64 15.07
C ALA A 30 -0.66 -0.47 16.27
N THR A 31 0.32 0.42 16.16
CA THR A 31 1.28 0.72 17.24
C THR A 31 0.81 1.86 18.15
N ALA A 32 -0.29 2.52 17.80
CA ALA A 32 -0.95 3.59 18.54
C ALA A 32 -2.46 3.59 18.19
N GLU A 33 -3.26 4.41 18.89
CA GLU A 33 -4.64 4.69 18.46
C GLU A 33 -4.62 5.24 17.04
N SER A 34 -5.45 4.69 16.15
CA SER A 34 -5.40 4.97 14.71
C SER A 34 -6.79 4.93 14.10
N GLU A 35 -7.05 5.86 13.20
CA GLU A 35 -8.25 5.89 12.37
C GLU A 35 -7.85 5.61 10.91
N LEU A 36 -8.64 4.79 10.22
CA LEU A 36 -8.35 4.34 8.86
C LEU A 36 -9.51 4.67 7.93
N LEU A 37 -9.18 5.25 6.77
CA LEU A 37 -10.11 5.31 5.64
C LEU A 37 -10.06 4.00 4.86
N VAL A 38 -11.18 3.27 4.82
CA VAL A 38 -11.27 2.01 4.08
C VAL A 38 -11.72 2.27 2.64
N ILE A 39 -10.95 1.76 1.67
CA ILE A 39 -11.28 1.79 0.25
C ILE A 39 -11.52 0.35 -0.23
N THR A 40 -12.71 0.07 -0.76
CA THR A 40 -13.03 -1.22 -1.37
C THR A 40 -12.40 -1.36 -2.75
N TYR A 41 -12.27 -2.59 -3.25
CA TYR A 41 -11.71 -2.87 -4.58
C TYR A 41 -12.48 -2.10 -5.68
N ASP A 42 -13.80 -2.24 -5.67
CA ASP A 42 -14.77 -1.62 -6.55
C ASP A 42 -14.70 -0.08 -6.49
N ARG A 43 -14.51 0.50 -5.30
CA ARG A 43 -14.28 1.95 -5.17
C ARG A 43 -12.94 2.37 -5.75
N LEU A 44 -11.87 1.60 -5.51
CA LEU A 44 -10.55 1.92 -6.05
C LEU A 44 -10.52 1.80 -7.58
N ASP A 45 -11.12 0.75 -8.14
CA ASP A 45 -11.23 0.56 -9.60
C ASP A 45 -11.96 1.74 -10.25
N TRP A 46 -13.08 2.18 -9.66
CA TRP A 46 -13.77 3.37 -10.13
C TRP A 46 -12.90 4.63 -10.03
N LEU A 47 -12.21 4.83 -8.90
CA LEU A 47 -11.32 5.98 -8.70
C LEU A 47 -10.18 6.01 -9.73
N ILE A 48 -9.55 4.86 -9.98
CA ILE A 48 -8.44 4.75 -10.95
C ILE A 48 -8.91 5.11 -12.37
N ARG A 49 -10.11 4.66 -12.75
CA ARG A 49 -10.67 4.92 -14.08
C ARG A 49 -11.16 6.35 -14.27
N ASN A 50 -11.65 7.00 -13.20
CA ASN A 50 -12.36 8.27 -13.29
C ASN A 50 -11.58 9.47 -12.70
N ARG A 51 -10.45 9.26 -12.02
CA ARG A 51 -9.64 10.33 -11.40
C ARG A 51 -8.14 10.17 -11.74
N PRO A 52 -7.71 10.56 -12.96
CA PRO A 52 -6.34 10.36 -13.41
C PRO A 52 -5.26 10.97 -12.50
N GLN A 53 -5.53 12.11 -11.88
CA GLN A 53 -4.59 12.75 -10.95
C GLN A 53 -4.34 11.89 -9.71
N LEU A 54 -5.39 11.26 -9.17
CA LEU A 54 -5.28 10.32 -8.06
C LEU A 54 -4.53 9.05 -8.49
N THR A 55 -4.83 8.53 -9.67
CA THR A 55 -4.13 7.37 -10.24
C THR A 55 -2.62 7.58 -10.29
N MET A 56 -2.18 8.76 -10.75
CA MET A 56 -0.76 9.10 -10.77
C MET A 56 -0.14 9.11 -9.38
N GLU A 57 -0.87 9.55 -8.36
CA GLU A 57 -0.36 9.57 -6.98
C GLU A 57 -0.25 8.17 -6.39
N VAL A 58 -1.25 7.30 -6.64
CA VAL A 58 -1.19 5.88 -6.25
C VAL A 58 0.00 5.17 -6.93
N LEU A 59 0.25 5.43 -8.21
CA LEU A 59 1.38 4.85 -8.93
C LEU A 59 2.73 5.29 -8.36
N LYS A 60 2.89 6.56 -7.97
CA LYS A 60 4.11 7.04 -7.30
C LYS A 60 4.33 6.32 -5.96
N GLN A 61 3.28 6.17 -5.15
CA GLN A 61 3.37 5.48 -3.87
C GLN A 61 3.79 4.01 -4.04
N LEU A 62 3.19 3.30 -5.01
CA LEU A 62 3.60 1.93 -5.36
C LEU A 62 5.06 1.86 -5.81
N SER A 63 5.53 2.84 -6.60
CA SER A 63 6.93 2.91 -7.05
C SER A 63 7.90 3.09 -5.88
N ASN A 64 7.55 3.91 -4.89
CA ASN A 64 8.39 4.12 -3.70
C ASN A 64 8.55 2.82 -2.92
N PHE A 65 7.46 2.04 -2.77
CA PHE A 65 7.53 0.75 -2.09
C PHE A 65 8.44 -0.26 -2.80
N VAL A 66 8.43 -0.31 -4.13
CA VAL A 66 9.34 -1.19 -4.88
C VAL A 66 10.80 -0.86 -4.58
N VAL A 67 11.14 0.43 -4.49
CA VAL A 67 12.50 0.88 -4.18
C VAL A 67 12.87 0.55 -2.73
N GLU A 68 11.97 0.79 -1.77
CA GLU A 68 12.20 0.46 -0.35
C GLU A 68 12.43 -1.04 -0.15
N THR A 69 11.59 -1.89 -0.75
CA THR A 69 11.72 -3.35 -0.63
C THR A 69 12.94 -3.92 -1.33
N ASP A 70 13.47 -3.27 -2.37
CA ASP A 70 14.70 -3.69 -3.03
C ASP A 70 15.94 -3.30 -2.21
N ASN A 71 15.94 -2.12 -1.58
CA ASN A 71 17.00 -1.67 -0.67
C ASN A 71 17.08 -2.52 0.61
N GLU A 72 15.99 -3.18 1.00
CA GLU A 72 15.96 -4.13 2.12
C GLU A 72 16.38 -5.57 1.75
N ARG A 73 16.67 -5.86 0.47
CA ARG A 73 17.29 -7.13 0.11
C ARG A 73 18.76 -7.05 0.53
N PRO A 74 19.24 -7.96 1.40
CA PRO A 74 20.68 -8.02 1.67
C PRO A 74 21.37 -8.25 0.33
N GLN A 75 22.36 -7.40 0.02
CA GLN A 75 23.31 -7.66 -1.06
C GLN A 75 23.86 -9.08 -0.82
N ARG A 76 23.43 -10.01 -1.67
CA ARG A 76 24.04 -11.34 -1.73
C ARG A 76 25.36 -11.24 -2.46
#